data_AF-K9QVT6-F1
#
_entry.id   AF-K9QVT6-F1
#
_cell.length_a   1.000
_cell.length_b   1.000
_cell.length_c   1.000
_cell.angle_alpha   90.00
_cell.angle_beta   90.00
_cell.angle_gamma   90.00
#
_symmetry.space_group_name_H-M   'P 1'
#
loop_
_entity.id
_entity.type
_entity.pdbx_description
1 polymer ?
#
loop_
_entity_poly.entity_id
_entity_poly.type
_entity_poly.pdbx_seq_one_letter_code
_entity_poly.pdbx_strand_id
1 'polypeptide(L)'
;MMKVLLIDTSLLCVWLKVPGKEIAGNDEWNFELVDKKIQEEINQGTTLVLPLATVIETGNHIAQAKTNTNNKYPTAQKFAEIITYAADETSPWAAFRDQIVLWEAEELKKLASQFPTQAIQETSMGDASIVTLGLYYHHKGFHVEFLTDDDQLKSQEPPPPSPPTRRSSPRKA
;
A
#
# COMPACT_ATOMS: atom_id res chain seq x y z
N MET A 1 -12.75 -14.82 -1.84
CA MET A 1 -12.37 -13.64 -2.64
C MET A 1 -10.93 -13.33 -2.25
N MET A 2 -10.02 -13.14 -3.20
CA MET A 2 -8.62 -12.82 -2.87
C MET A 2 -8.54 -11.34 -2.48
N LYS A 3 -7.90 -11.04 -1.35
CA LYS A 3 -7.76 -9.68 -0.82
C LYS A 3 -6.30 -9.26 -0.87
N VAL A 4 -6.06 -8.00 -1.22
CA VAL A 4 -4.76 -7.34 -1.07
C VAL A 4 -4.87 -6.18 -0.09
N LEU A 5 -3.84 -6.02 0.73
CA LEU A 5 -3.66 -4.86 1.61
C LEU A 5 -2.45 -4.07 1.12
N LEU A 6 -2.67 -2.91 0.50
CA LEU A 6 -1.60 -2.00 0.12
C LEU A 6 -1.24 -1.17 1.35
N ILE A 7 0.03 -1.23 1.75
CA ILE A 7 0.51 -0.53 2.92
C ILE A 7 1.08 0.82 2.50
N ASP A 8 0.50 1.91 3.01
CA ASP A 8 0.97 3.27 2.79
C ASP A 8 2.14 3.64 3.71
N THR A 9 2.88 4.70 3.36
CA THR A 9 4.04 5.23 4.09
C THR A 9 3.75 5.52 5.55
N SER A 10 2.64 6.19 5.83
CA SER A 10 2.20 6.58 7.17
C SER A 10 2.18 5.38 8.13
N LEU A 11 1.42 4.35 7.77
CA LEU A 11 1.21 3.15 8.59
C LEU A 11 2.42 2.21 8.56
N LEU A 12 3.17 2.16 7.45
CA LEU A 12 4.44 1.43 7.44
C LEU A 12 5.46 2.05 8.40
N CYS A 13 5.53 3.39 8.45
CA CYS A 13 6.41 4.10 9.39
C CYS A 13 6.05 3.79 10.85
N VAL A 14 4.75 3.76 11.18
CA VAL A 14 4.27 3.36 12.51
C VAL A 14 4.67 1.93 12.84
N TRP A 15 4.43 0.99 11.91
CA TRP A 15 4.75 -0.43 12.11
C TRP A 15 6.26 -0.67 12.30
N LEU A 16 7.09 0.05 11.57
CA LEU A 16 8.55 0.03 11.70
C LEU A 16 9.07 0.79 12.93
N LYS A 17 8.21 1.56 13.62
CA LYS A 17 8.57 2.50 14.68
C LYS A 17 9.65 3.50 14.21
N VAL A 18 9.41 4.13 13.07
CA VAL A 18 10.31 5.15 12.53
C VAL A 18 10.37 6.34 13.50
N PRO A 19 11.56 6.83 13.89
CA PRO A 19 11.66 7.89 14.90
C PRO A 19 10.95 9.18 14.47
N GLY A 20 10.02 9.66 15.31
CA GLY A 20 9.16 10.81 15.03
C GLY A 20 7.93 10.50 14.15
N LYS A 21 7.65 9.23 13.92
CA LYS A 21 6.53 8.68 13.12
C LYS A 21 5.93 7.42 13.78
N GLU A 22 6.01 7.33 15.11
CA GLU A 22 5.55 6.17 15.88
C GLU A 22 4.03 6.11 16.04
N ILE A 23 3.34 7.22 15.77
CA ILE A 23 1.88 7.36 15.80
C ILE A 23 1.38 8.10 14.55
N ALA A 24 0.13 7.83 14.17
CA ALA A 24 -0.51 8.35 12.95
C ALA A 24 -2.02 8.61 13.21
N GLY A 25 -2.66 9.39 12.36
CA GLY A 25 -4.10 9.71 12.45
C GLY A 25 -4.52 10.40 13.76
N ASN A 26 -3.80 11.42 14.22
CA ASN A 26 -4.07 12.10 15.51
C ASN A 26 -4.08 11.14 16.72
N ASP A 27 -3.06 10.27 16.80
CA ASP A 27 -2.86 9.26 17.85
C ASP A 27 -3.83 8.07 17.82
N GLU A 28 -4.62 7.92 16.74
CA GLU A 28 -5.50 6.76 16.53
C GLU A 28 -4.73 5.49 16.17
N TRP A 29 -3.57 5.63 15.54
CA TRP A 29 -2.73 4.52 15.14
C TRP A 29 -1.43 4.51 15.92
N ASN A 30 -1.12 3.36 16.53
CA ASN A 30 0.16 3.03 17.15
C ASN A 30 0.63 1.66 16.67
N PHE A 31 1.85 1.28 17.04
CA PHE A 31 2.43 0.00 16.64
C PHE A 31 1.52 -1.19 16.94
N GLU A 32 0.94 -1.25 18.13
CA GLU A 32 0.12 -2.39 18.57
C GLU A 32 -1.14 -2.54 17.70
N LEU A 33 -1.78 -1.44 17.31
CA LEU A 33 -2.96 -1.44 16.45
C LEU A 33 -2.61 -1.81 15.02
N VAL A 34 -1.52 -1.26 14.47
CA VAL A 34 -1.08 -1.57 13.10
C VAL A 34 -0.62 -3.02 13.00
N ASP A 35 0.18 -3.49 13.95
CA ASP A 35 0.64 -4.87 13.98
C ASP A 35 -0.55 -5.83 14.09
N LYS A 36 -1.48 -5.58 15.01
CA LYS A 36 -2.69 -6.39 15.16
C LYS A 36 -3.48 -6.46 13.84
N LYS A 37 -3.73 -5.33 13.19
CA LYS A 37 -4.45 -5.29 11.90
C LYS A 37 -3.71 -6.12 10.83
N ILE A 38 -2.40 -5.96 10.71
CA ILE A 38 -1.61 -6.73 9.73
C ILE A 38 -1.64 -8.23 10.04
N GLN A 39 -1.47 -8.63 11.30
CA GLN A 39 -1.53 -10.05 11.67
C GLN A 39 -2.93 -10.65 11.42
N GLU A 40 -4.00 -9.91 11.70
CA GLU A 40 -5.38 -10.35 11.39
C GLU A 40 -5.58 -10.57 9.89
N GLU A 41 -5.05 -9.68 9.04
CA GLU A 41 -5.11 -9.81 7.58
C GLU A 41 -4.29 -11.01 7.08
N ILE A 42 -3.08 -11.20 7.61
CA ILE A 42 -2.24 -12.38 7.30
C ILE A 42 -2.97 -13.68 7.67
N ASN A 43 -3.59 -13.73 8.85
CA ASN A 43 -4.36 -14.89 9.31
C ASN A 43 -5.60 -15.18 8.45
N GLN A 44 -6.15 -14.16 7.79
CA GLN A 44 -7.26 -14.30 6.84
C GLN A 44 -6.80 -14.67 5.42
N GLY A 45 -5.48 -14.79 5.20
CA GLY A 45 -4.90 -15.10 3.89
C GLY A 45 -4.83 -13.89 2.94
N THR A 46 -4.91 -12.67 3.48
CA THR A 46 -4.70 -11.44 2.71
C THR A 46 -3.25 -11.33 2.26
N THR A 47 -3.05 -10.96 1.00
CA THR A 47 -1.73 -10.68 0.45
C THR A 47 -1.32 -9.24 0.77
N LEU A 48 -0.11 -9.04 1.29
CA LEU A 48 0.42 -7.71 1.55
C LEU A 48 1.09 -7.15 0.29
N VAL A 49 0.84 -5.88 -0.01
CA VAL A 49 1.46 -5.18 -1.15
C VAL A 49 2.26 -4.01 -0.60
N LEU A 50 3.53 -3.93 -1.00
CA LEU A 50 4.44 -2.83 -0.67
C LEU A 50 4.60 -1.91 -1.88
N PRO A 51 3.89 -0.77 -1.99
CA PRO A 51 4.01 0.14 -3.13
C PRO A 51 5.42 0.71 -3.28
N LEU A 52 5.88 0.95 -4.51
CA LEU A 52 7.17 1.60 -4.77
C LEU A 52 7.26 3.00 -4.14
N ALA A 53 6.19 3.80 -4.17
CA ALA A 53 6.16 5.11 -3.51
C ALA A 53 6.43 4.97 -2.00
N THR A 54 5.77 4.01 -1.35
CA THR A 54 5.99 3.68 0.06
C THR A 54 7.42 3.28 0.36
N VAL A 55 8.07 2.53 -0.55
CA VAL A 55 9.50 2.19 -0.40
C VAL A 55 10.37 3.46 -0.39
N ILE A 56 10.15 4.35 -1.35
CA ILE A 56 10.95 5.57 -1.50
C ILE A 56 10.74 6.51 -0.30
N GLU A 57 9.49 6.75 0.07
CA GLU A 57 9.13 7.69 1.14
C GLU A 57 9.53 7.19 2.52
N THR A 58 9.27 5.92 2.83
CA THR A 58 9.67 5.31 4.12
C THR A 58 11.18 5.30 4.28
N GLY A 59 11.93 4.97 3.22
CA GLY A 59 13.39 5.03 3.21
C GLY A 59 13.91 6.44 3.50
N ASN A 60 13.30 7.45 2.87
CA ASN A 60 13.63 8.85 3.12
C ASN A 60 13.32 9.27 4.57
N HIS A 61 12.17 8.89 5.11
CA HIS A 61 11.82 9.19 6.51
C HIS A 61 12.81 8.59 7.50
N ILE A 62 13.20 7.32 7.32
CA ILE A 62 14.21 6.67 8.16
C ILE A 62 15.55 7.41 8.09
N ALA A 63 16.02 7.75 6.89
CA ALA A 63 17.29 8.44 6.69
C ALA A 63 17.28 9.84 7.32
N GLN A 64 16.18 10.58 7.15
CA GLN A 64 16.04 11.98 7.58
C GLN A 64 15.62 12.14 9.05
N ALA A 65 15.22 11.06 9.73
CA ALA A 65 14.79 11.09 11.12
C ALA A 65 15.80 11.82 12.03
N LYS A 66 15.33 12.76 12.86
CA LYS A 66 16.19 13.57 13.73
C LYS A 66 16.50 12.83 15.04
N THR A 67 17.33 11.81 14.97
CA THR A 67 17.82 11.00 16.10
C THR A 67 19.31 10.67 15.91
N ASN A 68 19.99 10.23 16.98
CA ASN A 68 21.30 9.61 16.89
C ASN A 68 21.28 8.43 15.89
N THR A 69 22.34 8.30 15.09
CA THR A 69 22.46 7.29 14.02
C THR A 69 22.24 5.85 14.49
N ASN A 70 22.69 5.52 15.71
CA ASN A 70 22.51 4.19 16.30
C ASN A 70 21.04 3.77 16.45
N ASN A 71 20.11 4.73 16.55
CA ASN A 71 18.68 4.43 16.69
C ASN A 71 17.99 4.19 15.34
N LYS A 72 18.60 4.56 14.20
CA LYS A 72 18.03 4.37 12.86
C LYS A 72 18.33 2.99 12.29
N TYR A 73 19.50 2.44 12.64
CA TYR A 73 19.98 1.19 12.05
C TYR A 73 19.02 0.00 12.25
N PRO A 74 18.45 -0.24 13.46
CA PRO A 74 17.49 -1.32 13.64
C PRO A 74 16.22 -1.16 12.80
N THR A 75 15.70 0.07 12.67
CA THR A 75 14.55 0.38 11.83
C THR A 75 14.85 0.17 10.35
N ALA A 76 16.01 0.65 9.88
CA ALA A 76 16.47 0.45 8.51
C ALA A 76 16.66 -1.02 8.17
N GLN A 77 17.15 -1.83 9.11
CA GLN A 77 17.32 -3.27 8.92
C GLN A 77 15.96 -3.98 8.75
N LYS A 78 14.99 -3.70 9.61
CA LYS A 78 13.62 -4.24 9.47
C LYS A 78 12.97 -3.82 8.14
N PHE A 79 13.18 -2.58 7.74
CA PHE A 79 12.67 -2.09 6.46
C PHE A 79 13.32 -2.82 5.28
N ALA A 80 14.64 -3.07 5.33
CA ALA A 80 15.35 -3.84 4.33
C ALA A 80 14.84 -5.30 4.26
N GLU A 81 14.52 -5.92 5.39
CA GLU A 81 13.91 -7.24 5.45
C GLU A 81 12.54 -7.26 4.75
N ILE A 82 11.67 -6.28 5.01
CA ILE A 82 10.37 -6.14 4.33
C ILE A 82 10.54 -5.98 2.82
N ILE A 83 11.45 -5.12 2.36
CA ILE A 83 11.74 -4.95 0.93
C ILE A 83 12.21 -6.28 0.32
N THR A 84 13.08 -7.00 1.01
CA THR A 84 13.60 -8.30 0.55
C THR A 84 12.47 -9.32 0.43
N TYR A 85 11.58 -9.41 1.42
CA TYR A 85 10.43 -10.32 1.35
C TYR A 85 9.48 -10.01 0.19
N ALA A 86 9.22 -8.73 -0.08
CA ALA A 86 8.40 -8.32 -1.23
C ALA A 86 9.09 -8.60 -2.58
N ALA A 87 10.41 -8.41 -2.66
CA ALA A 87 11.20 -8.70 -3.85
C ALA A 87 11.29 -10.20 -4.14
N ASP A 88 11.46 -11.01 -3.10
CA ASP A 88 11.60 -12.48 -3.18
C ASP A 88 10.25 -13.21 -3.22
N GLU A 89 9.12 -12.50 -3.29
CA GLU A 89 7.78 -13.09 -3.30
C GLU A 89 7.51 -13.99 -2.07
N THR A 90 8.11 -13.64 -0.93
CA THR A 90 7.95 -14.41 0.30
C THR A 90 6.57 -14.11 0.89
N SER A 91 5.72 -15.14 0.98
CA SER A 91 4.40 -15.04 1.61
C SER A 91 4.51 -14.36 2.99
N PRO A 92 3.66 -13.35 3.29
CA PRO A 92 2.41 -12.98 2.61
C PRO A 92 2.56 -11.90 1.52
N TRP A 93 3.76 -11.54 1.11
CA TRP A 93 3.99 -10.41 0.20
C TRP A 93 3.71 -10.75 -1.26
N ALA A 94 3.03 -9.84 -1.96
CA ALA A 94 2.87 -9.89 -3.40
C ALA A 94 4.21 -9.65 -4.11
N ALA A 95 4.32 -10.16 -5.34
CA ALA A 95 5.48 -9.92 -6.18
C ALA A 95 5.68 -8.43 -6.46
N PHE A 96 6.81 -7.86 -5.99
CA PHE A 96 7.12 -6.45 -6.23
C PHE A 96 7.16 -6.09 -7.72
N ARG A 97 7.53 -7.05 -8.60
CA ARG A 97 7.55 -6.86 -10.05
C ARG A 97 6.20 -6.51 -10.67
N ASP A 98 5.09 -6.88 -10.04
CA ASP A 98 3.74 -6.64 -10.57
C ASP A 98 3.40 -5.15 -10.70
N GLN A 99 4.19 -4.29 -10.04
CA GLN A 99 4.05 -2.83 -10.02
C GLN A 99 4.84 -2.15 -11.14
N ILE A 100 5.83 -2.83 -11.75
CA ILE A 100 6.73 -2.25 -12.76
C ILE A 100 5.96 -1.78 -13.99
N VAL A 101 4.90 -2.50 -14.37
CA VAL A 101 4.04 -2.15 -15.50
C VAL A 101 3.41 -0.76 -15.36
N LEU A 102 3.21 -0.29 -14.13
CA LEU A 102 2.64 1.02 -13.83
C LEU A 102 3.63 2.18 -14.06
N TRP A 103 4.90 1.86 -14.29
CA TRP A 103 5.97 2.82 -14.51
C TRP A 103 6.55 2.75 -15.93
N GLU A 104 5.91 1.98 -16.82
CA GLU A 104 6.23 2.01 -18.25
C GLU A 104 5.91 3.37 -18.86
N ALA A 105 6.53 3.70 -20.00
CA ALA A 105 6.50 5.03 -20.59
C ALA A 105 5.09 5.60 -20.79
N GLU A 106 4.11 4.77 -21.17
CA GLU A 106 2.74 5.22 -21.37
C GLU A 106 2.00 5.48 -20.05
N GLU A 107 2.21 4.65 -19.01
CA GLU A 107 1.62 4.88 -17.69
C GLU A 107 2.26 6.10 -17.01
N LEU A 108 3.57 6.30 -17.19
CA LEU A 108 4.25 7.50 -16.68
C LEU A 108 3.74 8.79 -17.36
N LYS A 109 3.45 8.75 -18.67
CA LYS A 109 2.81 9.87 -19.38
C LYS A 109 1.40 10.14 -18.88
N LYS A 110 0.61 9.09 -18.60
CA LYS A 110 -0.73 9.23 -18.02
C LYS A 110 -0.65 9.89 -16.64
N LEU A 111 0.23 9.40 -15.77
CA LEU A 111 0.48 10.01 -14.46
C LEU A 111 0.87 11.49 -14.60
N ALA A 112 1.83 11.80 -15.49
CA ALA A 112 2.26 13.18 -15.75
C ALA A 112 1.13 14.08 -16.27
N SER A 113 0.20 13.55 -17.06
CA SER A 113 -0.95 14.30 -17.58
C SER A 113 -2.03 14.57 -16.52
N GLN A 114 -2.21 13.65 -15.57
CA GLN A 114 -3.21 13.73 -14.51
C GLN A 114 -2.72 14.55 -13.30
N PHE A 115 -1.41 14.50 -13.03
CA PHE A 115 -0.83 15.08 -11.83
C PHE A 115 -1.12 16.58 -11.64
N PRO A 116 -1.13 17.46 -12.66
CA PRO A 116 -1.46 18.87 -12.45
C PRO A 116 -2.83 19.09 -11.80
N THR A 117 -3.83 18.28 -12.15
CA THR A 117 -5.16 18.34 -11.51
C THR A 117 -5.11 17.75 -10.11
N GLN A 118 -4.42 16.64 -9.90
CA GLN A 118 -4.23 16.01 -8.59
C GLN A 118 -3.50 16.94 -7.61
N ALA A 119 -2.53 17.71 -8.07
CA ALA A 119 -1.80 18.67 -7.26
C ALA A 119 -2.68 19.82 -6.75
N ILE A 120 -3.67 20.26 -7.54
CA ILE A 120 -4.68 21.23 -7.09
C ILE A 120 -5.60 20.61 -6.02
N GLN A 121 -5.79 19.29 -6.08
CA GLN A 121 -6.54 18.51 -5.10
C GLN A 121 -5.67 18.08 -3.91
N GLU A 122 -4.44 18.60 -3.79
CA GLU A 122 -3.49 18.26 -2.72
C GLU A 122 -3.11 16.77 -2.65
N THR A 123 -3.37 16.00 -3.71
CA THR A 123 -2.93 14.60 -3.81
C THR A 123 -1.46 14.54 -4.20
N SER A 124 -0.66 13.83 -3.42
CA SER A 124 0.75 13.64 -3.74
C SER A 124 0.93 12.69 -4.94
N MET A 125 2.09 12.75 -5.58
CA MET A 125 2.43 11.79 -6.63
C MET A 125 2.54 10.36 -6.08
N GLY A 126 2.94 10.22 -4.81
CA GLY A 126 2.99 8.95 -4.09
C GLY A 126 1.60 8.33 -4.01
N ASP A 127 0.64 9.07 -3.48
CA ASP A 127 -0.77 8.64 -3.34
C ASP A 127 -1.38 8.31 -4.70
N ALA A 128 -1.17 9.15 -5.71
CA ALA A 128 -1.65 8.90 -7.06
C ALA A 128 -1.14 7.56 -7.62
N SER A 129 0.12 7.21 -7.32
CA SER A 129 0.69 5.92 -7.71
C SER A 129 0.13 4.74 -6.91
N ILE A 130 -0.16 4.92 -5.62
CA ILE A 130 -0.82 3.90 -4.78
C ILE A 130 -2.24 3.62 -5.29
N VAL A 131 -3.01 4.66 -5.61
CA VAL A 131 -4.35 4.51 -6.21
C VAL A 131 -4.28 3.74 -7.52
N THR A 132 -3.33 4.07 -8.38
CA THR A 132 -3.12 3.37 -9.66
C THR A 132 -2.80 1.88 -9.44
N LEU A 133 -1.96 1.57 -8.45
CA LEU A 133 -1.65 0.19 -8.07
C LEU A 133 -2.86 -0.55 -7.48
N GLY A 134 -3.67 0.12 -6.68
CA GLY A 134 -4.94 -0.40 -6.18
C GLY A 134 -5.89 -0.78 -7.32
N LEU A 135 -6.08 0.12 -8.28
CA LEU A 135 -6.92 -0.12 -9.46
C LEU A 135 -6.42 -1.31 -10.29
N TYR A 136 -5.10 -1.48 -10.41
CA TYR A 136 -4.51 -2.63 -11.09
C TYR A 136 -4.90 -3.97 -10.42
N TYR A 137 -4.79 -4.08 -9.10
CA TYR A 137 -5.24 -5.27 -8.38
C TYR A 137 -6.75 -5.45 -8.45
N HIS A 138 -7.51 -4.36 -8.38
CA HIS A 138 -8.97 -4.40 -8.51
C HIS A 138 -9.39 -4.96 -9.88
N HIS A 139 -8.77 -4.53 -10.97
CA HIS A 139 -9.04 -5.06 -12.32
C HIS A 139 -8.68 -6.53 -12.48
N LYS A 140 -7.74 -7.05 -11.67
CA LYS A 140 -7.45 -8.50 -11.57
C LYS A 140 -8.45 -9.27 -10.70
N GLY A 141 -9.48 -8.61 -10.15
CA GLY A 141 -10.54 -9.23 -9.36
C GLY A 141 -10.23 -9.35 -7.87
N PHE A 142 -9.21 -8.66 -7.37
CA PHE A 142 -8.92 -8.61 -5.94
C PHE A 142 -9.84 -7.62 -5.23
N HIS A 143 -10.19 -7.92 -3.98
CA HIS A 143 -10.65 -6.90 -3.05
C HIS A 143 -9.42 -6.12 -2.56
N VAL A 144 -9.47 -4.80 -2.68
CA VAL A 144 -8.35 -3.92 -2.41
C VAL A 144 -8.68 -3.09 -1.17
N GLU A 145 -7.75 -3.07 -0.22
CA GLU A 145 -7.77 -2.18 0.93
C GLU A 145 -6.41 -1.46 1.02
N PHE A 146 -6.45 -0.16 1.29
CA PHE A 146 -5.32 0.68 1.63
C PHE A 146 -5.21 0.78 3.15
N LEU A 147 -4.07 0.36 3.70
CA LEU A 147 -3.70 0.57 5.08
C LEU A 147 -2.99 1.92 5.20
N THR A 148 -3.76 2.97 5.50
CA THR A 148 -3.34 4.37 5.55
C THR A 148 -4.11 5.12 6.65
N ASP A 149 -3.55 6.23 7.17
CA ASP A 149 -4.24 7.21 8.04
C ASP A 149 -4.72 8.44 7.25
N ASP A 150 -4.47 8.48 5.95
CA ASP A 150 -4.89 9.55 5.06
C ASP A 150 -6.32 9.29 4.55
N ASP A 151 -7.27 10.08 5.02
CA ASP A 151 -8.69 10.00 4.62
C ASP A 151 -8.90 10.23 3.11
N GLN A 152 -8.07 11.08 2.50
CA GLN A 152 -8.16 11.36 1.07
C GLN A 152 -7.69 10.15 0.27
N LEU A 153 -6.58 9.51 0.63
CA LEU A 153 -6.14 8.26 0.00
C LEU A 153 -7.16 7.15 0.25
N LYS A 154 -7.67 7.02 1.48
CA LYS A 154 -8.68 6.03 1.85
C LYS A 154 -9.96 6.17 1.01
N SER A 155 -10.39 7.39 0.71
CA SER A 155 -11.57 7.66 -0.12
C SER A 155 -11.43 7.18 -1.58
N GLN A 156 -10.21 6.91 -2.05
CA GLN A 156 -9.91 6.44 -3.40
C GLN A 156 -9.84 4.91 -3.51
N GLU A 157 -10.12 4.17 -2.43
CA GLU A 157 -10.19 2.71 -2.46
C GLU A 157 -11.19 2.21 -3.52
N PRO A 158 -10.80 1.27 -4.39
CA PRO A 158 -11.74 0.66 -5.32
C PRO A 158 -12.86 -0.07 -4.57
N PRO A 159 -14.11 -0.03 -5.08
CA PRO A 159 -15.20 -0.76 -4.45
C PRO A 159 -14.92 -2.27 -4.44
N PRO A 160 -15.48 -3.03 -3.49
CA PRO A 160 -15.31 -4.48 -3.46
C PRO A 160 -15.85 -5.10 -4.77
N PRO A 161 -15.15 -6.11 -5.34
CA PRO A 161 -15.60 -6.72 -6.59
C PRO A 161 -17.00 -7.33 -6.43
N SER A 162 -17.85 -7.09 -7.43
CA SER A 162 -19.23 -7.60 -7.42
C SER A 162 -19.23 -9.13 -7.41
N PRO A 163 -20.10 -9.80 -6.62
CA PRO A 163 -20.25 -11.24 -6.69
C PRO A 163 -20.67 -11.65 -8.10
N PRO A 164 -20.18 -12.79 -8.63
CA PRO A 164 -20.53 -13.22 -9.99
C PRO A 164 -22.04 -13.34 -10.13
N THR A 165 -22.61 -12.64 -11.10
CA THR A 165 -24.03 -12.71 -11.42
C THR A 165 -24.38 -14.15 -11.76
N ARG A 166 -25.23 -14.79 -10.94
CA ARG A 166 -25.69 -16.15 -11.19
C ARG A 166 -26.42 -16.17 -12.54
N ARG A 167 -25.75 -16.64 -13.60
CA ARG A 167 -26.40 -16.90 -14.89
C ARG A 167 -27.57 -17.84 -14.64
N SER A 168 -28.79 -17.35 -14.80
CA SER A 168 -29.96 -18.21 -14.85
C SER A 168 -29.81 -19.13 -16.06
N SER A 169 -29.67 -20.43 -15.79
CA SER A 169 -29.72 -21.45 -16.83
C SER A 169 -31.03 -21.27 -17.61
N PRO A 170 -31.02 -21.30 -18.96
CA PRO A 170 -32.26 -21.28 -19.72
C PRO A 170 -33.10 -22.51 -19.31
N ARG A 171 -34.33 -22.28 -18.83
CA ARG A 171 -35.31 -23.36 -18.68
C ARG A 171 -35.47 -23.99 -20.06
N LYS A 172 -35.03 -25.25 -20.21
CA LYS A 172 -35.41 -26.08 -21.36
C LYS A 172 -36.94 -26.22 -21.30
N ALA A 173 -37.61 -25.67 -22.30
CA ALA A 173 -38.99 -26.00 -22.64
C ALA A 173 -39.02 -27.34 -23.38
#